data_AF-A0A7X6SZT7-F1
#
_entry.id   AF-A0A7X6SZT7-F1
#
_cell.length_a   1.000
_cell.length_b   1.000
_cell.length_c   1.000
_cell.angle_alpha   90.00
_cell.angle_beta   90.00
_cell.angle_gamma   90.00
#
_symmetry.space_group_name_H-M   'P 1'
#
loop_
_entity.id
_entity.type
_entity.pdbx_description
1 polymer ?
#
loop_
_entity_poly.entity_id
_entity_poly.type
_entity_poly.pdbx_seq_one_letter_code
_entity_poly.pdbx_strand_id
1 'polypeptide(L)'
;MKEKTKFYIIIFIFIAAYCMPWDSEIIRRSGLEAFLMLQEYAREHVLTCLIPAFFIAGAISVFISQASVLKYFGSKAGMVLSYSVASISGTVLAVCSCTVLPLFAGIYTRGAGIGPATAFLYSGPAINVLAIILTARVLGWQLGVARAAGAILFAIITGLLMAFIFRKDDATREAGQIYLPDEEEKGRTLSQDAIFILTMVLILVFAAFARPAEGSTGIWPFIFSIKWHVTIALMVALGLM
;
A
#
# COMPACT_ATOMS: atom_id res chain seq x y z
N MET A 1 16.96 -20.87 13.93
CA MET A 1 16.33 -21.11 15.26
C MET A 1 17.01 -22.29 15.94
N LYS A 2 17.30 -22.21 17.24
CA LYS A 2 17.93 -23.32 17.99
C LYS A 2 16.94 -24.48 18.17
N GLU A 3 17.45 -25.72 18.12
CA GLU A 3 16.65 -26.97 18.25
C GLU A 3 15.76 -26.98 19.50
N LYS A 4 16.28 -26.49 20.63
CA LYS A 4 15.51 -26.36 21.88
C LYS A 4 14.29 -25.45 21.75
N THR A 5 14.38 -24.36 20.99
CA THR A 5 13.27 -23.43 20.78
C THR A 5 12.16 -24.07 19.95
N LYS A 6 12.51 -24.89 18.95
CA LYS A 6 11.52 -25.67 18.18
C LYS A 6 10.77 -26.63 19.09
N PHE A 7 11.51 -27.34 19.95
CA PHE A 7 10.93 -28.28 20.90
C PHE A 7 9.93 -27.62 21.87
N TYR A 8 10.29 -26.46 22.44
CA TYR A 8 9.37 -25.71 23.31
C TYR A 8 8.13 -25.20 22.57
N ILE A 9 8.27 -24.73 21.33
CA ILE A 9 7.12 -24.31 20.51
C ILE A 9 6.17 -25.48 20.24
N ILE A 10 6.71 -26.65 19.90
CA ILE A 10 5.90 -27.85 19.63
C ILE A 10 5.13 -28.28 20.88
N ILE A 11 5.80 -28.33 22.04
CA ILE A 11 5.15 -28.65 23.32
C ILE A 11 4.05 -27.63 23.64
N PHE A 12 4.34 -26.34 23.46
CA PHE A 12 3.37 -25.28 23.74
C PHE A 12 2.13 -25.39 22.84
N ILE A 13 2.31 -25.59 21.53
CA ILE A 13 1.20 -25.79 20.58
C ILE A 13 0.40 -27.04 20.95
N PHE A 14 1.08 -28.12 21.32
CA PHE A 14 0.43 -29.37 21.71
C PHE A 14 -0.41 -29.21 22.98
N ILE A 15 0.13 -28.58 24.02
CA ILE A 15 -0.61 -28.32 25.27
C ILE A 15 -1.78 -27.37 25.01
N ALA A 16 -1.56 -26.31 24.24
CA ALA A 16 -2.62 -25.36 23.88
C ALA A 16 -3.76 -26.05 23.12
N ALA A 17 -3.45 -26.93 22.17
CA ALA A 17 -4.44 -27.70 21.43
C ALA A 17 -5.15 -28.75 22.30
N TYR A 18 -4.42 -29.39 23.22
CA TYR A 18 -4.94 -30.40 24.14
C TYR A 18 -5.86 -29.83 25.21
N CYS A 19 -5.50 -28.66 25.77
CA CYS A 19 -6.30 -27.98 26.78
C CYS A 19 -7.48 -27.18 26.21
N MET A 20 -7.56 -27.03 24.88
CA MET A 20 -8.65 -26.29 24.24
C MET A 20 -9.96 -27.11 24.36
N PRO A 21 -11.02 -26.58 25.01
CA PRO A 21 -12.27 -27.30 25.18
C PRO A 21 -13.08 -27.27 23.89
N TRP A 22 -12.74 -28.16 22.95
CA TRP A 22 -13.41 -28.32 21.65
C TRP A 22 -14.90 -28.70 21.73
N ASP A 23 -15.35 -29.14 22.91
CA ASP A 23 -16.76 -29.42 23.20
C ASP A 23 -17.60 -28.14 23.36
N SER A 24 -16.96 -27.01 23.70
CA SER A 24 -17.64 -25.73 23.82
C SER A 24 -18.09 -25.20 22.45
N GLU A 25 -19.40 -24.99 22.30
CA GLU A 25 -20.03 -24.43 21.09
C GLU A 25 -19.39 -23.10 20.64
N ILE A 26 -18.94 -22.29 21.60
CA ILE A 26 -18.29 -20.99 21.34
C ILE A 26 -16.95 -21.18 20.61
N ILE A 27 -16.14 -22.16 21.04
CA ILE A 27 -14.82 -22.42 20.47
C ILE A 27 -14.96 -23.04 19.07
N ARG A 28 -15.89 -23.99 18.93
CA ARG A 28 -16.17 -24.63 17.64
C ARG A 28 -16.68 -23.62 16.60
N ARG A 29 -17.62 -22.73 16.98
CA ARG A 29 -18.10 -21.67 16.09
C ARG A 29 -17.03 -20.65 15.75
N SER A 30 -16.28 -20.18 16.74
CA SER A 30 -15.20 -19.19 16.52
C SER A 30 -14.13 -19.74 15.58
N GLY A 31 -13.78 -21.03 15.71
CA GLY A 31 -12.84 -21.69 14.81
C GLY A 31 -13.33 -21.74 13.37
N LEU A 32 -14.59 -22.15 13.15
CA LEU A 32 -15.20 -22.18 11.82
C LEU A 32 -15.36 -20.78 11.22
N GLU A 33 -15.79 -19.79 12.00
CA GLU A 33 -15.90 -18.40 11.56
C GLU A 33 -14.53 -17.81 11.19
N ALA A 34 -13.48 -18.10 11.94
CA ALA A 34 -12.13 -17.66 11.60
C ALA A 34 -11.68 -18.22 10.24
N PHE A 35 -11.96 -19.49 9.95
CA PHE A 35 -11.67 -20.10 8.65
C PHE A 35 -12.50 -19.49 7.52
N LEU A 36 -13.79 -19.25 7.75
CA LEU A 36 -14.67 -18.62 6.77
C LEU A 36 -14.23 -17.18 6.46
N MET A 37 -13.90 -16.39 7.49
CA MET A 37 -13.36 -15.03 7.34
C MET A 37 -12.03 -15.03 6.57
N LEU A 38 -11.15 -15.99 6.85
CA LEU A 38 -9.88 -16.13 6.12
C LEU A 38 -10.13 -16.47 4.65
N GLN A 39 -11.07 -17.38 4.36
CA GLN A 39 -11.45 -17.73 2.99
C GLN A 39 -12.05 -16.53 2.26
N GLU A 40 -12.91 -15.77 2.91
CA GLU A 40 -13.57 -14.59 2.34
C GLU A 40 -12.54 -13.48 2.07
N TYR A 41 -11.62 -13.23 3.00
CA TYR A 41 -10.48 -12.33 2.80
C TYR A 41 -9.59 -12.78 1.63
N ALA A 42 -9.26 -14.07 1.53
CA ALA A 42 -8.45 -14.61 0.45
C ALA A 42 -9.16 -14.53 -0.91
N ARG A 43 -10.46 -14.85 -0.97
CA ARG A 43 -11.22 -14.86 -2.22
C ARG A 43 -11.51 -13.44 -2.72
N GLU A 44 -11.93 -12.56 -1.83
CA GLU A 44 -12.39 -11.23 -2.22
C GLU A 44 -11.23 -10.24 -2.15
N HIS A 45 -10.57 -10.12 -1.01
CA HIS A 45 -9.58 -9.05 -0.80
C HIS A 45 -8.25 -9.32 -1.50
N VAL A 46 -7.73 -10.55 -1.45
CA VAL A 46 -6.44 -10.86 -2.09
C VAL A 46 -6.57 -10.80 -3.62
N LEU A 47 -7.57 -11.45 -4.21
CA LEU A 47 -7.72 -11.46 -5.67
C LEU A 47 -8.12 -10.10 -6.25
N THR A 48 -9.07 -9.40 -5.64
CA THR A 48 -9.63 -8.18 -6.26
C THR A 48 -8.85 -6.92 -5.93
N CYS A 49 -8.10 -6.90 -4.81
CA CYS A 49 -7.37 -5.71 -4.36
C CYS A 49 -5.86 -5.94 -4.35
N LEU A 50 -5.39 -7.03 -3.74
CA LEU A 50 -3.95 -7.25 -3.55
C LEU A 50 -3.21 -7.55 -4.86
N ILE A 51 -3.74 -8.45 -5.70
CA ILE A 51 -3.10 -8.81 -6.98
C ILE A 51 -2.97 -7.59 -7.91
N PRO A 52 -4.05 -6.83 -8.19
CA PRO A 52 -3.93 -5.63 -9.00
C PRO A 52 -2.94 -4.64 -8.39
N ALA A 53 -3.05 -4.39 -7.09
CA ALA A 53 -2.20 -3.41 -6.42
C ALA A 53 -0.71 -3.76 -6.43
N PHE A 54 -0.34 -5.04 -6.30
CA PHE A 54 1.05 -5.48 -6.48
C PHE A 54 1.52 -5.29 -7.92
N PHE A 55 0.65 -5.50 -8.91
CA PHE A 55 0.98 -5.24 -10.30
C PHE A 55 1.27 -3.76 -10.54
N ILE A 56 0.51 -2.85 -9.91
CA ILE A 56 0.77 -1.40 -9.99
C ILE A 56 1.99 -1.01 -9.20
N ALA A 57 2.20 -1.57 -8.01
CA ALA A 57 3.40 -1.31 -7.24
C ALA A 57 4.63 -1.73 -8.06
N GLY A 58 4.56 -2.88 -8.76
CA GLY A 58 5.54 -3.33 -9.73
C GLY A 58 5.71 -2.34 -10.89
N ALA A 59 4.62 -1.92 -11.53
CA ALA A 59 4.64 -0.94 -12.61
C ALA A 59 5.23 0.40 -12.17
N ILE A 60 4.69 1.03 -11.12
CA ILE A 60 5.20 2.26 -10.51
C ILE A 60 6.66 2.06 -10.15
N SER A 61 7.06 0.89 -9.66
CA SER A 61 8.48 0.65 -9.45
C SER A 61 9.23 0.79 -10.78
N VAL A 62 8.85 0.12 -11.87
CA VAL A 62 9.57 0.24 -13.15
C VAL A 62 9.55 1.67 -13.72
N PHE A 63 8.47 2.43 -13.53
CA PHE A 63 8.32 3.78 -14.09
C PHE A 63 8.89 4.91 -13.22
N ILE A 64 8.98 4.73 -11.91
CA ILE A 64 9.53 5.77 -11.02
C ILE A 64 11.05 5.73 -11.14
N SER A 65 11.58 6.66 -11.95
CA SER A 65 13.01 6.75 -12.19
C SER A 65 13.75 6.92 -10.87
N GLN A 66 14.85 6.19 -10.71
CA GLN A 66 15.69 6.26 -9.52
C GLN A 66 16.15 7.71 -9.26
N ALA A 67 16.34 8.49 -10.32
CA ALA A 67 16.62 9.93 -10.26
C ALA A 67 15.50 10.74 -9.59
N SER A 68 14.23 10.45 -9.85
CA SER A 68 13.10 11.12 -9.19
C SER A 68 13.00 10.73 -7.72
N VAL A 69 13.25 9.46 -7.40
CA VAL A 69 13.29 8.98 -6.01
C VAL A 69 14.43 9.63 -5.24
N LEU A 70 15.63 9.72 -5.81
CA LEU A 70 16.76 10.40 -5.19
C LEU A 70 16.55 11.92 -5.07
N LYS A 71 15.86 12.55 -6.03
CA LYS A 71 15.57 13.99 -6.00
C LYS A 71 14.55 14.39 -4.94
N TYR A 72 13.50 13.59 -4.74
CA TYR A 72 12.41 13.93 -3.82
C TYR A 72 12.42 13.13 -2.51
N PHE A 73 12.92 11.90 -2.51
CA PHE A 73 12.97 11.02 -1.33
C PHE A 73 14.40 10.66 -0.91
N GLY A 74 15.42 11.11 -1.66
CA GLY A 74 16.81 10.85 -1.33
C GLY A 74 17.23 11.56 -0.05
N SER A 75 18.22 10.99 0.62
CA SER A 75 18.80 11.53 1.85
C SER A 75 19.47 12.89 1.68
N LYS A 76 19.93 13.22 0.47
CA LYS A 76 20.46 14.54 0.08
C LYS A 76 19.39 15.56 -0.30
N ALA A 77 18.12 15.14 -0.48
CA ALA A 77 17.03 16.06 -0.76
C ALA A 77 16.72 16.88 0.50
N GLY A 78 16.34 18.15 0.32
CA GLY A 78 16.02 19.05 1.43
C GLY A 78 14.99 18.41 2.36
N MET A 79 15.30 18.35 3.66
CA MET A 79 14.50 17.66 4.68
C MET A 79 13.02 18.07 4.68
N VAL A 80 12.71 19.34 4.40
CA VAL A 80 11.33 19.82 4.34
C VAL A 80 10.63 19.34 3.08
N LEU A 81 11.33 19.30 1.94
CA LEU A 81 10.77 18.85 0.66
C LEU A 81 10.50 17.33 0.67
N SER A 82 11.42 16.53 1.20
CA SER A 82 11.28 15.08 1.16
C SER A 82 10.16 14.57 2.07
N TYR A 83 10.02 15.15 3.25
CA TYR A 83 8.97 14.77 4.19
C TYR A 83 7.59 15.29 3.78
N SER A 84 7.51 16.50 3.22
CA SER A 84 6.24 17.03 2.69
C SER A 84 5.77 16.21 1.48
N VAL A 85 6.66 15.94 0.52
CA VAL A 85 6.33 15.11 -0.65
C VAL A 85 5.96 13.69 -0.21
N ALA A 86 6.66 13.09 0.74
CA ALA A 86 6.32 11.76 1.28
C ALA A 86 4.94 11.72 1.97
N SER A 87 4.61 12.75 2.75
CA SER A 87 3.32 12.83 3.43
C SER A 87 2.16 13.06 2.46
N ILE A 88 2.35 13.99 1.51
CA ILE A 88 1.32 14.35 0.51
C ILE A 88 1.13 13.23 -0.51
N SER A 89 2.19 12.61 -1.02
CA SER A 89 2.08 11.52 -1.99
C SER A 89 1.36 10.30 -1.42
N GLY A 90 1.60 9.94 -0.15
CA GLY A 90 0.84 8.87 0.51
C GLY A 90 -0.65 9.21 0.67
N THR A 91 -0.97 10.48 0.91
CA THR A 91 -2.36 10.97 0.96
C THR A 91 -3.08 10.80 -0.38
N VAL A 92 -2.43 11.17 -1.47
CA VAL A 92 -3.01 11.12 -2.83
C VAL A 92 -3.20 9.67 -3.28
N LEU A 93 -2.26 8.79 -2.95
CA LEU A 93 -2.30 7.39 -3.38
C LEU A 93 -3.28 6.52 -2.56
N ALA A 94 -3.75 7.00 -1.40
CA ALA A 94 -4.76 6.35 -0.54
C ALA A 94 -4.61 4.82 -0.47
N VAL A 95 -3.37 4.37 -0.22
CA VAL A 95 -2.98 2.96 -0.28
C VAL A 95 -3.20 2.27 1.06
N CYS A 96 -3.69 1.02 1.02
CA CYS A 96 -3.84 0.21 2.21
C CYS A 96 -2.48 -0.33 2.70
N SER A 97 -2.45 -0.85 3.93
CA SER A 97 -1.23 -1.42 4.54
C SER A 97 -0.58 -2.50 3.66
N CYS A 98 -1.38 -3.23 2.88
CA CYS A 98 -0.92 -4.31 2.03
C CYS A 98 -0.11 -3.83 0.80
N THR A 99 -0.31 -2.59 0.35
CA THR A 99 0.26 -2.07 -0.91
C THR A 99 1.32 -1.01 -0.66
N VAL A 100 1.26 -0.34 0.49
CA VAL A 100 2.26 0.65 0.90
C VAL A 100 3.59 -0.02 1.28
N LEU A 101 3.57 -1.24 1.82
CA LEU A 101 4.77 -1.98 2.22
C LEU A 101 5.68 -2.38 1.04
N PRO A 102 5.18 -3.01 -0.06
CA PRO A 102 6.03 -3.27 -1.23
C PRO A 102 6.46 -1.98 -1.93
N LEU A 103 5.62 -0.93 -1.93
CA LEU A 103 6.00 0.35 -2.51
C LEU A 103 7.15 1.00 -1.72
N PHE A 104 7.06 0.97 -0.39
CA PHE A 104 8.13 1.36 0.53
C PHE A 104 9.41 0.57 0.24
N ALA A 105 9.31 -0.76 0.13
CA ALA A 105 10.46 -1.59 -0.20
C ALA A 105 11.09 -1.19 -1.52
N GLY A 106 10.29 -0.97 -2.58
CA GLY A 106 10.76 -0.55 -3.89
C GLY A 106 11.50 0.81 -3.89
N ILE A 107 10.91 1.85 -3.28
CA ILE A 107 11.56 3.16 -3.19
C ILE A 107 12.81 3.13 -2.31
N TYR A 108 12.79 2.34 -1.22
CA TYR A 108 13.91 2.19 -0.30
C TYR A 108 15.09 1.44 -0.92
N THR A 109 14.83 0.40 -1.71
CA THR A 109 15.89 -0.32 -2.47
C THR A 109 16.54 0.56 -3.54
N ARG A 110 15.84 1.60 -4.01
CA ARG A 110 16.35 2.55 -5.00
C ARG A 110 17.17 3.71 -4.45
N GLY A 111 17.35 3.78 -3.14
CA GLY A 111 18.16 4.82 -2.50
C GLY A 111 17.36 5.97 -1.91
N ALA A 112 16.04 5.82 -1.70
CA ALA A 112 15.32 6.71 -0.78
C ALA A 112 15.89 6.57 0.64
N GLY A 113 15.98 7.69 1.37
CA GLY A 113 16.36 7.68 2.77
C GLY A 113 15.30 6.96 3.62
N ILE A 114 15.73 6.31 4.71
CA ILE A 114 14.83 5.57 5.61
C ILE A 114 13.74 6.48 6.21
N GLY A 115 14.06 7.76 6.46
CA GLY A 115 13.12 8.73 7.02
C GLY A 115 11.96 9.08 6.08
N PRO A 116 12.23 9.66 4.90
CA PRO A 116 11.19 9.95 3.90
C PRO A 116 10.40 8.69 3.49
N ALA A 117 11.07 7.55 3.37
CA ALA A 117 10.40 6.29 3.03
C ALA A 117 9.44 5.83 4.14
N THR A 118 9.83 5.91 5.42
CA THR A 118 8.96 5.55 6.55
C THR A 118 7.82 6.56 6.78
N ALA A 119 8.06 7.85 6.53
CA ALA A 119 6.99 8.86 6.52
C ALA A 119 5.94 8.56 5.44
N PHE A 120 6.37 8.15 4.25
CA PHE A 120 5.48 7.68 3.18
C PHE A 120 4.71 6.42 3.57
N LEU A 121 5.41 5.45 4.19
CA LEU A 121 4.82 4.19 4.66
C LEU A 121 3.68 4.44 5.65
N TYR A 122 3.86 5.40 6.55
CA TYR A 122 2.85 5.77 7.54
C TYR A 122 1.70 6.60 6.93
N SER A 123 2.02 7.56 6.07
CA SER A 123 1.03 8.50 5.52
C SER A 123 -0.04 7.82 4.65
N GLY A 124 0.34 6.79 3.91
CA GLY A 124 -0.56 6.03 3.00
C GLY A 124 -1.89 5.61 3.65
N PRO A 125 -1.88 4.75 4.68
CA PRO A 125 -3.11 4.33 5.36
C PRO A 125 -3.66 5.39 6.33
N ALA A 126 -2.81 6.27 6.88
CA ALA A 126 -3.22 7.22 7.91
C ALA A 126 -4.05 8.40 7.36
N ILE A 127 -3.75 8.88 6.15
CA ILE A 127 -4.39 10.05 5.52
C ILE A 127 -5.37 9.61 4.43
N ASN A 128 -6.18 8.59 4.73
CA ASN A 128 -7.22 8.16 3.81
C ASN A 128 -8.34 9.22 3.72
N VAL A 129 -8.49 9.85 2.55
CA VAL A 129 -9.48 10.90 2.28
C VAL A 129 -10.91 10.42 2.57
N LEU A 130 -11.26 9.19 2.21
CA LEU A 130 -12.59 8.62 2.47
C LEU A 130 -12.84 8.49 3.98
N ALA A 131 -11.82 8.03 4.72
CA ALA A 131 -11.91 7.90 6.18
C ALA A 131 -12.01 9.27 6.86
N ILE A 132 -11.29 10.29 6.36
CA ILE A 132 -11.36 11.66 6.87
C ILE A 132 -12.74 12.25 6.62
N ILE A 133 -13.31 12.10 5.41
CA ILE A 133 -14.64 12.59 5.07
C ILE A 133 -15.70 11.90 5.93
N LEU A 134 -15.64 10.57 6.07
CA LEU A 134 -16.57 9.82 6.92
C LEU A 134 -16.46 10.26 8.38
N THR A 135 -15.24 10.42 8.90
CA THR A 135 -15.01 10.94 10.26
C THR A 135 -15.59 12.34 10.42
N ALA A 136 -15.36 13.24 9.44
CA ALA A 136 -15.88 14.60 9.47
C ALA A 136 -17.42 14.65 9.43
N ARG A 137 -18.05 13.72 8.70
CA ARG A 137 -19.51 13.61 8.59
C ARG A 137 -20.16 13.04 9.85
N VAL A 138 -19.55 12.03 10.45
CA VAL A 138 -20.14 11.30 11.59
C VAL A 138 -19.78 11.94 12.93
N LEU A 139 -18.51 12.30 13.14
CA LEU A 139 -18.01 12.84 14.39
C LEU A 139 -17.89 14.37 14.39
N GLY A 140 -18.06 15.02 13.24
CA GLY A 140 -17.97 16.47 13.07
C GLY A 140 -16.66 16.93 12.44
N TRP A 141 -16.72 18.10 11.80
CA TRP A 141 -15.62 18.64 10.97
C TRP A 141 -14.31 18.84 11.75
N GLN A 142 -14.40 19.27 13.01
CA GLN A 142 -13.23 19.52 13.86
C GLN A 142 -12.38 18.24 14.05
N LEU A 143 -13.03 17.09 14.25
CA LEU A 143 -12.34 15.81 14.44
C LEU A 143 -11.78 15.27 13.12
N GLY A 144 -12.44 15.51 11.99
CA GLY A 144 -11.91 15.19 10.67
C GLY A 144 -10.61 15.93 10.36
N VAL A 145 -10.58 17.24 10.60
CA VAL A 145 -9.37 18.07 10.41
C VAL A 145 -8.28 17.69 11.41
N ALA A 146 -8.63 17.48 12.69
CA ALA A 146 -7.66 17.04 13.70
C ALA A 146 -7.02 15.69 13.34
N ARG A 147 -7.80 14.75 12.78
CA ARG A 147 -7.28 13.47 12.28
C ARG A 147 -6.30 13.67 11.12
N ALA A 148 -6.65 14.51 10.15
CA ALA A 148 -5.78 14.77 9.00
C ALA A 148 -4.46 15.45 9.42
N ALA A 149 -4.55 16.51 10.22
CA ALA A 149 -3.38 17.23 10.73
C ALA A 149 -2.52 16.32 11.64
N GLY A 150 -3.15 15.54 12.50
CA GLY A 150 -2.47 14.57 13.36
C GLY A 150 -1.74 13.51 12.56
N ALA A 151 -2.38 12.91 11.54
CA ALA A 151 -1.77 11.91 10.69
C ALA A 151 -0.54 12.44 9.94
N ILE A 152 -0.60 13.67 9.41
CA ILE A 152 0.56 14.33 8.77
C ILE A 152 1.67 14.56 9.78
N LEU A 153 1.35 15.09 10.96
CA LEU A 153 2.32 15.37 12.01
C LEU A 153 3.01 14.10 12.48
N PHE A 154 2.26 13.03 12.75
CA PHE A 154 2.80 11.74 13.14
C PHE A 154 3.64 11.09 12.03
N ALA A 155 3.25 11.21 10.75
CA ALA A 155 4.05 10.74 9.63
C ALA A 155 5.44 11.41 9.61
N ILE A 156 5.45 12.73 9.80
CA ILE A 156 6.70 13.52 9.82
C ILE A 156 7.55 13.13 11.03
N ILE A 157 6.98 13.11 12.24
CA ILE A 157 7.68 12.75 13.48
C ILE A 157 8.27 11.35 13.40
N THR A 158 7.48 10.36 12.97
CA THR A 158 7.94 8.97 12.89
C THR A 158 9.05 8.81 11.85
N GLY A 159 8.95 9.45 10.68
CA GLY A 159 10.02 9.44 9.70
C GLY A 159 11.30 10.10 10.20
N LEU A 160 11.18 11.23 10.92
CA LEU A 160 12.28 11.97 11.54
C LEU A 160 13.02 11.09 12.56
N LEU A 161 12.25 10.41 13.39
CA LEU A 161 12.74 9.55 14.44
C LEU A 161 13.44 8.32 13.84
N MET A 162 12.89 7.76 12.75
CA MET A 162 13.54 6.70 11.98
C MET A 162 14.83 7.17 11.32
N ALA A 163 14.86 8.35 10.71
CA ALA A 163 16.08 8.93 10.16
C ALA A 163 17.15 9.16 11.22
N PHE A 164 16.77 9.55 12.44
CA PHE A 164 17.69 9.76 13.55
C PHE A 164 18.27 8.44 14.07
N ILE A 165 17.42 7.41 14.28
CA ILE A 165 17.84 6.09 14.77
C ILE A 165 18.74 5.38 13.76
N PHE A 166 18.34 5.36 12.49
CA PHE A 166 19.01 4.60 11.42
C PHE A 166 20.02 5.44 10.61
N ARG A 167 20.43 6.60 11.13
CA ARG A 167 21.33 7.55 10.45
C ARG A 167 22.66 6.91 9.99
N LYS A 168 23.18 5.95 10.76
CA LYS A 168 24.44 5.24 10.43
C LYS A 168 24.25 4.24 9.30
N ASP A 169 23.11 3.56 9.24
CA ASP A 169 22.80 2.61 8.16
C ASP A 169 22.55 3.35 6.85
N ASP A 170 21.82 4.47 6.87
CA ASP A 170 21.63 5.33 5.69
C ASP A 170 22.96 5.92 5.20
N ALA A 171 23.82 6.42 6.10
CA ALA A 171 25.15 6.93 5.73
C ALA A 171 26.07 5.85 5.13
N THR A 172 25.93 4.60 5.59
CA THR A 172 26.70 3.46 5.05
C THR A 172 26.18 3.04 3.67
N ARG A 173 24.87 3.14 3.44
CA ARG A 173 24.22 2.87 2.14
C ARG A 173 24.44 3.97 1.10
N GLU A 174 24.72 5.20 1.53
CA GLU A 174 25.20 6.26 0.65
C GLU A 174 26.66 6.04 0.22
N ALA A 175 27.48 5.43 1.08
CA ALA A 175 28.89 5.16 0.83
C ALA A 175 29.12 3.87 0.03
N GLY A 176 28.26 2.85 0.21
CA GLY A 176 28.21 1.68 -0.67
C GLY A 176 27.50 2.05 -1.97
N GLN A 177 28.07 1.67 -3.12
CA GLN A 177 27.53 2.03 -4.43
C GLN A 177 26.01 1.84 -4.49
N ILE A 178 25.29 2.96 -4.59
CA ILE A 178 23.93 2.97 -5.10
C ILE A 178 24.07 2.34 -6.47
N TYR A 179 23.55 1.13 -6.64
CA TYR A 179 23.40 0.49 -7.93
C TYR A 179 22.66 1.50 -8.81
N LEU A 180 23.38 2.16 -9.72
CA LEU A 180 22.81 2.73 -10.92
C LEU A 180 22.59 1.50 -11.80
N PRO A 181 21.36 1.00 -11.98
CA PRO A 181 21.11 0.30 -13.23
C PRO A 181 21.51 1.30 -14.31
N ASP A 182 22.35 0.88 -15.25
CA ASP A 182 22.57 1.63 -16.47
C ASP A 182 21.22 2.15 -16.96
N GLU A 183 21.18 3.40 -17.42
CA GLU A 183 20.12 3.84 -18.32
C GLU A 183 20.22 2.93 -19.56
N GLU A 184 19.68 1.72 -19.47
CA GLU A 184 19.14 1.07 -20.64
C GLU A 184 18.04 2.01 -21.10
N GLU A 185 18.39 2.84 -22.08
CA GLU A 185 17.50 3.47 -23.04
C GLU A 185 16.59 2.40 -23.67
N LYS A 186 15.69 1.82 -22.89
CA LYS A 186 14.53 1.14 -23.45
C LYS A 186 13.62 2.26 -23.87
N GLY A 187 13.69 2.59 -25.16
CA GLY A 187 12.96 3.64 -25.86
C GLY A 187 11.45 3.54 -25.74
N ARG A 188 10.92 3.75 -24.53
CA ARG A 188 9.53 4.06 -24.28
C ARG A 188 9.38 5.56 -24.23
N THR A 189 8.49 6.07 -25.06
CA THR A 189 8.19 7.51 -25.08
C THR A 189 7.42 7.86 -23.81
N LEU A 190 7.59 9.08 -23.28
CA LEU A 190 6.81 9.59 -22.14
C LEU A 190 5.30 9.40 -22.32
N SER A 191 4.83 9.39 -23.57
CA SER A 191 3.44 9.10 -23.93
C SER A 191 3.05 7.63 -23.74
N GLN A 192 3.92 6.67 -24.06
CA GLN A 192 3.67 5.23 -23.83
C GLN A 192 3.59 4.92 -22.33
N ASP A 193 4.46 5.51 -21.52
CA ASP A 193 4.43 5.33 -20.06
C ASP A 193 3.18 5.95 -19.45
N ALA A 194 2.79 7.14 -19.90
CA ALA A 194 1.55 7.78 -19.49
C ALA A 194 0.32 6.94 -19.86
N ILE A 195 0.30 6.34 -21.05
CA ILE A 195 -0.78 5.47 -21.52
C ILE A 195 -0.83 4.19 -20.69
N PHE A 196 0.31 3.57 -20.36
CA PHE A 196 0.36 2.37 -19.52
C PHE A 196 -0.16 2.65 -18.11
N ILE A 197 0.28 3.75 -17.48
CA ILE A 197 -0.18 4.17 -16.15
C ILE A 197 -1.68 4.48 -16.19
N LEU A 198 -2.13 5.24 -17.20
CA LEU A 198 -3.55 5.53 -17.38
C LEU A 198 -4.36 4.24 -17.50
N THR A 199 -3.89 3.27 -18.28
CA THR A 199 -4.54 1.97 -18.45
C THR A 199 -4.61 1.21 -17.12
N MET A 200 -3.52 1.15 -16.34
CA MET A 200 -3.51 0.54 -15.01
C MET A 200 -4.46 1.23 -14.01
N VAL A 201 -4.46 2.57 -13.99
CA VAL A 201 -5.35 3.36 -13.13
C VAL A 201 -6.81 3.14 -13.53
N LEU A 202 -7.13 3.10 -14.82
CA LEU A 202 -8.47 2.80 -15.31
C LEU A 202 -8.90 1.37 -14.95
N ILE A 203 -8.01 0.38 -15.09
CA ILE A 203 -8.27 -0.99 -14.63
C ILE A 203 -8.65 -0.99 -13.16
N LEU A 204 -7.90 -0.30 -12.30
CA LEU A 204 -8.26 -0.19 -10.89
C LEU A 204 -9.60 0.48 -10.66
N VAL A 205 -9.82 1.64 -11.26
CA VAL A 205 -11.02 2.44 -11.04
C VAL A 205 -12.26 1.64 -11.45
N PHE A 206 -12.21 0.93 -12.58
CA PHE A 206 -13.34 0.12 -13.07
C PHE A 206 -13.45 -1.23 -12.35
N ALA A 207 -12.35 -1.92 -12.03
CA ALA A 207 -12.39 -3.17 -11.27
C ALA A 207 -12.89 -2.95 -9.84
N ALA A 208 -12.38 -1.92 -9.16
CA ALA A 208 -12.73 -1.58 -7.79
C ALA A 208 -14.01 -0.71 -7.68
N PHE A 209 -14.68 -0.40 -8.80
CA PHE A 209 -15.88 0.43 -8.79
C PHE A 209 -16.98 -0.21 -7.92
N ALA A 210 -17.33 0.46 -6.83
CA ALA A 210 -18.28 -0.01 -5.83
C ALA A 210 -19.71 -0.04 -6.37
N ARG A 211 -20.56 -0.92 -5.82
CA ARG A 211 -21.98 -0.98 -6.18
C ARG A 211 -22.64 0.37 -5.90
N PRO A 212 -23.32 0.99 -6.89
CA PRO A 212 -24.06 2.22 -6.64
C PRO A 212 -25.23 1.96 -5.69
N ALA A 213 -25.60 2.96 -4.89
CA ALA A 213 -26.64 2.85 -3.87
C ALA A 213 -28.00 2.43 -4.48
N GLU A 214 -28.74 1.59 -3.75
CA GLU A 214 -30.07 1.12 -4.13
C GLU A 214 -31.04 2.31 -4.29
N GLY A 215 -31.54 2.51 -5.51
CA GLY A 215 -32.42 3.64 -5.87
C GLY A 215 -31.78 4.72 -6.75
N SER A 216 -30.48 4.64 -7.08
CA SER A 216 -29.87 5.56 -8.05
C SER A 216 -30.34 5.22 -9.48
N THR A 217 -30.98 6.17 -10.15
CA THR A 217 -31.27 6.11 -11.59
C THR A 217 -30.36 7.10 -12.31
N GLY A 218 -29.70 6.65 -13.39
CA GLY A 218 -28.77 7.48 -14.15
C GLY A 218 -27.52 6.74 -14.64
N ILE A 219 -26.40 7.46 -14.68
CA ILE A 219 -25.13 7.05 -15.31
C ILE A 219 -24.37 6.00 -14.46
N TRP A 220 -24.55 6.00 -13.15
CA TRP A 220 -23.80 5.17 -12.20
C TRP A 220 -24.13 3.66 -12.26
N PRO A 221 -25.41 3.23 -12.34
CA PRO A 221 -25.75 1.82 -12.58
C PRO A 221 -25.29 1.29 -13.93
N PHE A 222 -25.32 2.14 -14.97
CA PHE A 222 -24.88 1.80 -16.33
C PHE A 222 -23.36 1.54 -16.37
N ILE A 223 -22.58 2.44 -15.76
CA ILE A 223 -21.13 2.27 -15.60
C ILE A 223 -20.80 1.00 -14.81
N PHE A 224 -21.55 0.69 -13.74
CA PHE A 224 -21.34 -0.52 -12.95
C PHE A 224 -21.65 -1.82 -13.73
N SER A 225 -22.65 -1.80 -14.63
CA SER A 225 -22.98 -2.95 -15.48
C SER A 225 -21.88 -3.27 -16.51
N ILE A 226 -21.28 -2.23 -17.09
CA ILE A 226 -20.25 -2.36 -18.12
C ILE A 226 -18.83 -2.53 -17.54
N LYS A 227 -18.63 -2.28 -16.26
CA LYS A 227 -17.29 -2.22 -15.62
C LYS A 227 -16.41 -3.44 -15.93
N TRP A 228 -16.95 -4.65 -15.89
CA TRP A 228 -16.16 -5.86 -16.15
C TRP A 228 -15.73 -6.01 -17.61
N HIS A 229 -16.55 -5.54 -18.55
CA HIS A 229 -16.19 -5.55 -19.98
C HIS A 229 -15.07 -4.54 -20.26
N VAL A 230 -15.13 -3.38 -19.61
CA VAL A 230 -14.08 -2.35 -19.70
C VAL A 230 -12.78 -2.85 -19.05
N THR A 231 -12.85 -3.45 -17.86
CA THR A 231 -11.67 -4.01 -17.18
C THR A 231 -11.02 -5.13 -17.99
N ILE A 232 -11.80 -6.03 -18.60
CA ILE A 232 -11.27 -7.11 -19.45
C ILE A 232 -10.63 -6.52 -20.71
N ALA A 233 -11.28 -5.57 -21.38
CA ALA A 233 -10.71 -4.90 -22.55
C ALA A 233 -9.40 -4.17 -22.23
N LEU A 234 -9.32 -3.49 -21.09
CA LEU A 234 -8.11 -2.82 -20.63
C LEU A 234 -7.02 -3.83 -20.23
N MET A 235 -7.35 -4.99 -19.63
CA MET A 235 -6.37 -6.05 -19.35
C MET A 235 -5.82 -6.67 -20.64
N VAL A 236 -6.65 -6.85 -21.67
CA VAL A 236 -6.19 -7.33 -22.98
C VAL A 236 -5.29 -6.29 -23.64
N ALA A 237 -5.66 -5.01 -23.59
CA ALA A 237 -4.81 -3.93 -24.08
C ALA A 237 -3.46 -3.86 -23.33
N LEU A 238 -3.48 -4.06 -22.01
CA LEU A 238 -2.26 -4.13 -21.19
C LEU A 238 -1.39 -5.32 -21.57
N GLY A 239 -1.99 -6.48 -21.87
CA GLY A 239 -1.25 -7.67 -22.31
C GLY A 239 -0.63 -7.56 -23.71
N LEU A 240 -1.06 -6.58 -24.51
CA LEU A 240 -0.57 -6.30 -25.86
C LEU A 240 0.49 -5.18 -25.91
N MET A 241 0.71 -4.46 -24.79
CA MET A 241 1.63 -3.32 -24.64
C MET A 241 2.96 -3.68 -23.96
#